data_AF-A0A355UR93-F1
#
_entry.id   AF-A0A355UR93-F1
#
_cell.length_a   1.000
_cell.length_b   1.000
_cell.length_c   1.000
_cell.angle_alpha   90.00
_cell.angle_beta   90.00
_cell.angle_gamma   90.00
#
_symmetry.space_group_name_H-M   'P 1'
#
loop_
_entity.id
_entity.type
_entity.pdbx_description
1 polymer ?
#
loop_
_entity_poly.entity_id
_entity_poly.type
_entity_poly.pdbx_seq_one_letter_code
_entity_poly.pdbx_strand_id
1 'polypeptide(L)'
;MRAILPQTGTVDDSRAFVHLHTVQRLTSKKAVLNAIEVVGCCNQISKGLVQKINRLLPEAKVVTISQIVDTQIKTNRMMSQLSLVFLVLILLAGGAGIANYMFANV
;
A
#
# COMPACT_ATOMS: atom_id res chain seq x y z
N MET A 1 33.73 0.85 11.66
CA MET A 1 33.18 1.80 10.67
C MET A 1 33.13 1.11 9.31
N ARG A 2 32.00 0.47 8.98
CA ARG A 2 31.73 -0.08 7.63
C ARG A 2 30.27 0.23 7.33
N ALA A 3 30.05 1.35 6.64
CA ALA A 3 28.74 1.86 6.25
C ALA A 3 28.39 1.45 4.81
N ILE A 4 28.93 0.31 4.36
CA ILE A 4 28.70 -0.23 3.02
C ILE A 4 27.89 -1.49 3.21
N LEU A 5 26.63 -1.44 2.81
CA LEU A 5 25.75 -2.60 2.75
C LEU A 5 26.26 -3.54 1.66
N PRO A 6 26.17 -4.86 1.87
CA PRO A 6 26.55 -5.83 0.84
C PRO A 6 25.66 -5.65 -0.41
N GLN A 7 26.24 -5.85 -1.59
CA GLN A 7 25.50 -5.76 -2.85
C GLN A 7 24.38 -6.80 -2.87
N THR A 8 23.19 -6.37 -3.25
CA THR A 8 21.97 -7.20 -3.26
C THR A 8 21.51 -7.56 -4.67
N GLY A 9 22.18 -7.04 -5.70
CA GLY A 9 21.81 -7.25 -7.11
C GLY A 9 20.58 -6.46 -7.53
N THR A 10 20.25 -5.38 -6.82
CA THR A 10 19.05 -4.56 -7.08
C THR A 10 19.44 -3.16 -7.57
N VAL A 11 18.50 -2.43 -8.17
CA VAL A 11 18.72 -1.05 -8.64
C VAL A 11 19.22 -0.09 -7.54
N ASP A 12 19.11 -0.48 -6.27
CA ASP A 12 19.58 0.27 -5.12
C ASP A 12 21.08 0.11 -4.83
N ASP A 13 21.79 -0.80 -5.52
CA ASP A 13 23.24 -1.00 -5.34
C ASP A 13 24.09 0.21 -5.78
N SER A 14 23.49 1.16 -6.51
CA SER A 14 24.14 2.42 -6.93
C SER A 14 23.78 3.64 -6.07
N ARG A 15 23.07 3.46 -4.94
CA ARG A 15 22.54 4.58 -4.13
C ARG A 15 23.31 4.72 -2.82
N ALA A 16 23.84 5.92 -2.57
CA ALA A 16 24.47 6.26 -1.29
C ALA A 16 23.53 7.12 -0.43
N PHE A 17 23.32 6.71 0.82
CA PHE A 17 22.54 7.48 1.79
C PHE A 17 23.45 8.42 2.55
N VAL A 18 23.21 9.73 2.40
CA VAL A 18 24.00 10.77 3.02
C VAL A 18 23.08 11.80 3.64
N HIS A 19 23.52 12.41 4.74
CA HIS A 19 22.77 13.47 5.40
C HIS A 19 22.59 14.69 4.47
N LEU A 20 21.34 15.11 4.28
CA LEU A 20 20.94 16.14 3.32
C LEU A 20 21.73 17.46 3.48
N HIS A 21 21.87 17.96 4.70
CA HIS A 21 22.62 19.20 4.96
C HIS A 21 24.10 19.10 4.58
N THR A 22 24.69 17.90 4.65
CA THR A 22 26.08 17.67 4.24
C THR A 22 26.21 17.78 2.73
N VAL A 23 25.30 17.16 1.98
CA VAL A 23 25.29 17.24 0.50
C VAL A 23 25.01 18.68 0.04
N GLN A 24 24.04 19.37 0.64
CA GLN A 24 23.74 20.77 0.29
C GLN A 24 24.91 21.72 0.48
N ARG A 25 25.73 21.51 1.54
CA ARG A 25 26.94 22.29 1.78
C ARG A 25 28.05 21.96 0.79
N LEU A 26 28.21 20.68 0.43
CA LEU A 26 29.22 20.23 -0.54
C LEU A 26 28.88 20.64 -1.99
N THR A 27 27.60 20.65 -2.35
CA THR A 27 27.13 20.97 -3.71
C THR A 27 26.83 22.46 -3.89
N SER A 28 27.05 23.30 -2.88
CA SER A 28 26.76 24.75 -2.88
C SER A 28 25.31 25.12 -3.26
N LYS A 29 24.38 24.16 -3.15
CA LYS A 29 22.96 24.35 -3.46
C LYS A 29 22.17 24.46 -2.15
N LYS A 30 21.74 25.68 -1.81
CA LYS A 30 20.94 25.95 -0.62
C LYS A 30 19.44 25.84 -0.92
N ALA A 31 18.70 25.21 -0.01
CA ALA A 31 17.23 25.17 0.03
C ALA A 31 16.48 24.54 -1.16
N VAL A 32 17.16 23.82 -2.06
CA VAL A 32 16.50 23.05 -3.14
C VAL A 32 16.55 21.56 -2.84
N LEU A 33 15.41 20.89 -3.04
CA LEU A 33 15.23 19.45 -2.87
C LEU A 33 14.66 18.89 -4.17
N ASN A 34 15.17 17.73 -4.61
CA ASN A 34 14.70 17.09 -5.82
C ASN A 34 13.39 16.30 -5.59
N ALA A 35 13.29 15.63 -4.45
CA ALA A 35 12.11 14.86 -4.07
C ALA A 35 12.01 14.79 -2.54
N ILE A 36 10.77 14.78 -2.04
CA ILE A 36 10.45 14.54 -0.63
C ILE A 36 9.59 13.29 -0.58
N GLU A 37 10.09 12.26 0.08
CA GLU A 37 9.36 11.01 0.28
C GLU A 37 8.71 11.03 1.67
N VAL A 38 7.38 10.95 1.70
CA VAL A 38 6.59 10.92 2.94
C VAL A 38 5.98 9.55 3.08
N VAL A 39 6.43 8.78 4.05
CA VAL A 39 5.88 7.47 4.40
C VAL A 39 4.96 7.66 5.59
N GLY A 40 3.75 7.11 5.51
CA GLY A 40 2.89 7.04 6.68
C GLY A 40 1.99 5.82 6.65
N CYS A 41 1.40 5.52 7.80
CA CYS A 41 0.56 4.36 8.00
C CYS A 41 -0.92 4.68 7.72
N CYS A 42 -1.67 3.67 7.26
CA CYS A 42 -3.13 3.64 7.16
C CYS A 42 -3.80 4.31 5.94
N ASN A 43 -5.04 3.90 5.70
CA ASN A 43 -5.97 4.39 4.66
C ASN A 43 -6.36 5.88 4.81
N GLN A 44 -5.95 6.54 5.90
CA GLN A 44 -6.23 7.97 6.11
C GLN A 44 -5.37 8.90 5.26
N ILE A 45 -4.19 8.43 4.83
CA ILE A 45 -3.28 9.20 3.97
C ILE A 45 -3.89 9.34 2.56
N SER A 46 -4.51 8.28 2.05
CA SER A 46 -5.19 8.30 0.75
C SER A 46 -6.50 9.09 0.75
N LYS A 47 -7.12 9.34 1.91
CA LYS A 47 -8.42 10.04 2.04
C LYS A 47 -8.35 11.56 2.00
N GLY A 48 -7.24 12.15 1.53
CA GLY A 48 -7.18 13.58 1.24
C GLY A 48 -5.88 14.29 1.59
N LEU A 49 -4.84 13.58 2.06
CA LEU A 49 -3.54 14.20 2.28
C LEU A 49 -2.94 14.71 0.98
N VAL A 50 -3.07 13.92 -0.10
CA VAL A 50 -2.60 14.27 -1.46
C VAL A 50 -3.25 15.56 -1.95
N GLN A 51 -4.56 15.69 -1.80
CA GLN A 51 -5.29 16.91 -2.18
C GLN A 51 -4.83 18.14 -1.40
N LYS A 52 -4.55 17.98 -0.09
CA LYS A 52 -4.05 19.08 0.75
C LYS A 52 -2.63 19.50 0.36
N ILE A 53 -1.74 18.53 0.07
CA ILE A 53 -0.37 18.83 -0.36
C ILE A 53 -0.38 19.52 -1.73
N ASN A 54 -1.18 19.05 -2.69
CA ASN A 54 -1.33 19.70 -4.01
C ASN A 54 -1.86 21.14 -3.90
N ARG A 55 -2.74 21.44 -2.92
CA ARG A 55 -3.20 22.81 -2.67
C ARG A 55 -2.12 23.71 -2.06
N LEU A 56 -1.28 23.16 -1.18
CA LEU A 56 -0.22 23.92 -0.50
C LEU A 56 1.03 24.08 -1.39
N LEU A 57 1.26 23.15 -2.31
CA LEU A 57 2.42 23.14 -3.21
C LEU A 57 1.96 22.89 -4.66
N PRO A 58 1.26 23.85 -5.30
CA PRO A 58 0.66 23.67 -6.62
C PRO A 58 1.68 23.50 -7.76
N GLU A 59 2.91 23.98 -7.58
CA GLU A 59 4.00 23.80 -8.55
C GLU A 59 4.77 22.48 -8.36
N ALA A 60 4.50 21.73 -7.28
CA ALA A 60 5.14 20.45 -7.03
C ALA A 60 4.34 19.30 -7.67
N LYS A 61 5.01 18.46 -8.47
CA LYS A 61 4.40 17.23 -9.00
C LYS A 61 4.27 16.20 -7.88
N VAL A 62 3.14 16.17 -7.19
CA VAL A 62 2.85 15.17 -6.15
C VAL A 62 2.43 13.86 -6.83
N VAL A 63 3.33 12.87 -6.84
CA VAL A 63 3.03 11.51 -7.30
C VAL A 63 2.84 10.63 -6.08
N THR A 64 1.61 10.22 -5.79
CA THR A 64 1.38 9.13 -4.83
C THR A 64 1.62 7.80 -5.50
N ILE A 65 2.34 6.90 -4.82
CA ILE A 65 2.38 5.46 -5.16
C ILE A 65 1.02 4.86 -4.75
N SER A 66 -0.07 5.30 -5.40
CA SER A 66 -1.44 4.85 -5.11
C SER A 66 -1.67 3.43 -5.63
N GLN A 67 -0.93 3.02 -6.67
CA GLN A 67 -1.14 1.75 -7.36
C GLN A 67 -0.91 0.51 -6.47
N ILE A 68 -0.12 0.61 -5.40
CA ILE A 68 0.10 -0.51 -4.47
C ILE A 68 -1.01 -0.57 -3.40
N VAL A 69 -1.53 0.59 -2.98
CA VAL A 69 -2.55 0.68 -1.92
C VAL A 69 -3.95 0.34 -2.44
N ASP A 70 -4.28 0.77 -3.66
CA ASP A 70 -5.57 0.40 -4.29
C ASP A 70 -5.68 -1.11 -4.51
N THR A 71 -4.58 -1.77 -4.84
CA THR A 71 -4.55 -3.23 -5.02
C THR A 71 -4.81 -3.95 -3.69
N GLN A 72 -4.23 -3.51 -2.57
CA GLN A 72 -4.46 -4.14 -1.26
C GLN A 72 -5.89 -3.91 -0.75
N ILE A 73 -6.46 -2.73 -0.96
CA ILE A 73 -7.85 -2.43 -0.58
C ILE A 73 -8.84 -3.21 -1.46
N LYS A 74 -8.57 -3.32 -2.77
CA LYS A 74 -9.41 -4.04 -3.73
C LYS A 74 -9.37 -5.55 -3.49
N THR A 75 -8.21 -6.13 -3.16
CA THR A 75 -8.09 -7.56 -2.81
C THR A 75 -8.83 -7.89 -1.52
N ASN A 76 -8.75 -7.05 -0.47
CA ASN A 76 -9.48 -7.29 0.77
C ASN A 76 -11.01 -7.27 0.57
N ARG A 77 -11.50 -6.33 -0.24
CA ARG A 77 -12.94 -6.23 -0.55
C ARG A 77 -13.43 -7.37 -1.46
N MET A 78 -12.60 -7.78 -2.42
CA MET A 78 -12.89 -8.89 -3.32
C MET A 78 -12.90 -10.23 -2.58
N MET A 79 -12.01 -10.43 -1.60
CA MET A 79 -12.01 -11.62 -0.75
C MET A 79 -13.26 -11.71 0.14
N SER A 80 -13.72 -10.58 0.69
CA SER A 80 -14.94 -10.57 1.50
C SER A 80 -16.18 -10.98 0.69
N GLN A 81 -16.33 -10.52 -0.56
CA GLN A 81 -17.47 -10.91 -1.40
C GLN A 81 -17.40 -12.38 -1.83
N LEU A 82 -16.21 -12.90 -2.18
CA LEU A 82 -16.02 -14.31 -2.49
C LEU A 82 -16.34 -15.22 -1.29
N SER A 83 -15.88 -14.85 -0.10
CA SER A 83 -16.16 -15.62 1.13
C SER A 83 -17.66 -15.68 1.46
N LEU A 84 -18.40 -14.59 1.22
CA LEU A 84 -19.84 -14.54 1.45
C LEU A 84 -20.62 -15.45 0.49
N VAL A 85 -20.19 -15.55 -0.78
CA VAL A 85 -20.79 -16.47 -1.76
C VAL A 85 -20.59 -17.92 -1.33
N PHE A 86 -19.38 -18.32 -0.92
CA PHE A 86 -19.13 -19.67 -0.43
C PHE A 86 -19.96 -20.01 0.80
N LEU A 87 -20.10 -19.06 1.74
CA LEU A 87 -20.92 -19.22 2.93
C LEU A 87 -22.39 -19.51 2.59
N VAL A 88 -22.95 -18.78 1.61
CA VAL A 88 -24.32 -19.01 1.13
C VAL A 88 -24.45 -20.39 0.48
N LEU A 89 -23.49 -20.80 -0.35
CA LEU A 89 -23.51 -22.12 -1.00
C LEU A 89 -23.46 -23.26 0.02
N ILE A 90 -22.61 -23.14 1.05
CA ILE A 90 -22.49 -24.14 2.12
C ILE A 90 -23.79 -24.23 2.93
N LEU A 91 -24.40 -23.09 3.27
CA LEU A 91 -25.68 -23.06 3.98
C LEU A 91 -26.81 -23.73 3.17
N LEU A 92 -26.88 -23.48 1.86
CA LEU A 92 -27.90 -24.06 1.00
C LEU A 92 -27.71 -25.57 0.82
N ALA A 93 -26.49 -26.01 0.46
CA ALA A 93 -26.21 -27.42 0.22
C ALA A 93 -26.26 -28.24 1.53
N GLY A 94 -25.67 -27.72 2.61
CA GLY A 94 -25.69 -28.36 3.92
C GLY A 94 -27.10 -28.40 4.52
N GLY A 95 -27.86 -27.31 4.41
CA GLY A 95 -29.25 -27.24 4.87
C GLY A 95 -30.16 -28.22 4.13
N ALA A 96 -30.02 -28.30 2.79
CA ALA A 96 -30.77 -29.27 1.99
C ALA A 96 -30.44 -30.72 2.35
N GLY A 97 -29.16 -31.03 2.62
CA GLY A 97 -28.73 -32.36 3.04
C GLY A 97 -29.33 -32.80 4.38
N ILE A 98 -29.31 -31.91 5.38
CA ILE A 98 -29.89 -32.18 6.70
C ILE A 98 -31.41 -32.30 6.60
N ALA A 99 -32.08 -31.42 5.85
CA ALA A 99 -33.52 -31.50 5.63
C ALA A 99 -33.91 -32.85 4.99
N ASN A 100 -33.19 -33.29 3.96
CA ASN A 100 -33.44 -34.58 3.32
C ASN A 100 -33.25 -35.76 4.27
N TYR A 101 -32.22 -35.73 5.12
CA TYR A 101 -32.01 -36.77 6.14
C TYR A 101 -33.14 -36.81 7.17
N MET A 102 -33.66 -35.65 7.59
CA MET A 102 -34.79 -35.57 8.51
C MET A 102 -36.09 -36.09 7.90
N PHE A 103 -36.42 -35.73 6.66
CA PHE A 103 -37.64 -36.19 5.99
C PHE A 103 -37.60 -37.66 5.56
N ALA A 104 -36.42 -38.20 5.24
CA ALA A 104 -36.26 -39.60 4.85
C ALA A 104 -36.23 -40.57 6.05
N ASN A 105 -36.04 -40.05 7.27
CA ASN A 105 -35.98 -40.84 8.51
C ASN A 105 -37.24 -40.63 9.39
N VAL A 106 -38.36 -40.28 8.77
CA VAL A 106 -39.73 -40.41 9.31
C VAL A 106 -40.49 -41.43 8.48
#